data_AF-A0A9X3TPP2-F1
#
_entry.id   AF-A0A9X3TPP2-F1
#
_cell.length_a   1.000
_cell.length_b   1.000
_cell.length_c   1.000
_cell.angle_alpha   90.00
_cell.angle_beta   90.00
_cell.angle_gamma   90.00
#
_symmetry.space_group_name_H-M   'P 1'
#
loop_
_entity.id
_entity.type
_entity.pdbx_description
1 polymer ?
#
loop_
_entity_poly.entity_id
_entity_poly.type
_entity_poly.pdbx_seq_one_letter_code
_entity_poly.pdbx_strand_id
1 'polypeptide(L)'
;MRHFCTFLAVVKKLEEHTVHFDFYHLSKQPQPVRQLLKANAWLPRHYFDYLLYSGVLEVDSGQPYVPAPAQPAAIGMNIRSLGSTVVFDMCFSPQTYKLWQKADAFLDDLSLAADVFEEYVYRLGAISRFRHLGRVDDPVVAAQLGENDMIEFKRDFLLSKGGIIKSVVAFANSNNGNLFLGISDEGEIIGVNHELKQYGDPDKYLLAITQYIQDKTTPFLSPFPKISLKKVQDKYVVAIFVEVGSELVCGLDKNGDKYVAIRTNNRSVIVKDPHQIGEIYVKRKLGSEISRRLGLL
;
A
#
# COMPACT_ATOMS: atom_id res chain seq x y z
N MET A 1 28.28 -7.54 -12.63
CA MET A 1 27.29 -8.52 -13.12
C MET A 1 26.72 -8.00 -14.42
N ARG A 2 26.53 -8.83 -15.47
CA ARG A 2 25.80 -8.39 -16.67
C ARG A 2 24.32 -8.35 -16.31
N HIS A 3 23.72 -7.15 -16.26
CA HIS A 3 22.29 -7.01 -16.00
C HIS A 3 21.50 -7.47 -17.23
N PHE A 4 20.51 -8.34 -17.01
CA PHE A 4 19.71 -8.93 -18.09
C PHE A 4 18.58 -8.02 -18.56
N CYS A 5 18.34 -6.89 -17.90
CA CYS A 5 17.38 -5.88 -18.32
C CYS A 5 17.83 -4.44 -18.00
N THR A 6 17.20 -3.45 -18.62
CA THR A 6 17.38 -2.02 -18.32
C THR A 6 16.14 -1.23 -18.67
N PHE A 7 15.86 -0.16 -17.93
CA PHE A 7 14.93 0.84 -18.42
C PHE A 7 15.58 1.61 -19.56
N LEU A 8 14.78 2.06 -20.51
CA LEU A 8 15.20 2.91 -21.61
C LEU A 8 14.26 4.12 -21.68
N ALA A 9 14.82 5.32 -21.63
CA ALA A 9 14.11 6.55 -21.92
C ALA A 9 14.43 7.04 -23.33
N VAL A 10 13.43 7.11 -24.20
CA VAL A 10 13.54 7.84 -25.48
C VAL A 10 13.15 9.29 -25.24
N VAL A 11 14.14 10.17 -25.13
CA VAL A 11 13.91 11.58 -24.82
C VAL A 11 13.25 12.28 -26.01
N LYS A 12 12.09 12.89 -25.75
CA LYS A 12 11.35 13.70 -26.73
C LYS A 12 11.67 15.18 -26.59
N LYS A 13 11.81 15.66 -25.35
CA LYS A 13 12.06 17.06 -25.03
C LYS A 13 12.83 17.17 -23.73
N LEU A 14 13.88 17.98 -23.73
CA LEU A 14 14.63 18.37 -22.54
C LEU A 14 14.37 19.84 -22.25
N GLU A 15 13.90 20.14 -21.05
CA GLU A 15 13.72 21.50 -20.54
C GLU A 15 14.71 21.74 -19.39
N GLU A 16 14.72 22.96 -18.82
CA GLU A 16 15.68 23.33 -17.78
C GLU A 16 15.61 22.43 -16.54
N HIS A 17 14.39 22.05 -16.13
CA HIS A 17 14.14 21.30 -14.90
C HIS A 17 13.39 19.98 -15.10
N THR A 18 12.99 19.64 -16.32
CA THR A 18 12.15 18.49 -16.63
C THR A 18 12.63 17.78 -17.90
N VAL A 19 12.43 16.46 -17.92
CA VAL A 19 12.72 15.61 -19.08
C VAL A 19 11.44 14.92 -19.50
N HIS A 20 11.06 15.04 -20.76
CA HIS A 20 9.92 14.34 -21.37
C HIS A 20 10.42 13.20 -22.26
N PHE A 21 9.85 12.01 -22.09
CA PHE A 21 10.35 10.80 -22.75
C PHE A 21 9.25 9.74 -22.91
N ASP A 22 9.47 8.83 -23.86
CA ASP A 22 8.77 7.54 -23.84
C ASP A 22 9.60 6.55 -23.02
N PHE A 23 8.96 5.87 -22.08
CA PHE A 23 9.60 4.99 -21.12
C PHE A 23 9.41 3.51 -21.50
N TYR A 24 10.50 2.78 -21.59
CA TYR A 24 10.53 1.38 -22.01
C TYR A 24 11.28 0.50 -21.01
N HIS A 25 10.97 -0.80 -21.06
CA HIS A 25 11.78 -1.88 -20.53
C HIS A 25 12.48 -2.59 -21.70
N LEU A 26 13.78 -2.86 -21.54
CA LEU A 26 14.56 -3.70 -22.43
C LEU A 26 15.01 -4.96 -21.69
N SER A 27 14.65 -6.13 -22.20
CA SER A 27 15.30 -7.40 -21.84
C SER A 27 16.45 -7.68 -22.81
N LYS A 28 17.58 -8.22 -22.33
CA LYS A 28 18.82 -8.40 -23.11
C LYS A 28 19.10 -9.86 -23.51
N GLN A 29 18.35 -10.87 -23.01
CA GLN A 29 18.54 -12.29 -23.39
C GLN A 29 17.26 -13.15 -23.23
N PRO A 30 17.11 -14.26 -24.00
CA PRO A 30 17.89 -14.65 -25.20
C PRO A 30 17.41 -13.95 -26.49
N GLN A 31 16.21 -13.36 -26.48
CA GLN A 31 15.74 -12.45 -27.53
C GLN A 31 15.50 -11.07 -26.91
N PRO A 32 16.14 -10.00 -27.41
CA PRO A 32 15.95 -8.69 -26.85
C PRO A 32 14.52 -8.22 -27.12
N VAL A 33 13.77 -7.99 -26.04
CA VAL A 33 12.40 -7.48 -26.11
C VAL A 33 12.40 -6.04 -25.62
N ARG A 34 11.82 -5.16 -26.43
CA ARG A 34 11.54 -3.78 -26.06
C ARG A 34 10.04 -3.63 -25.80
N GLN A 35 9.70 -3.39 -24.54
CA GLN A 35 8.32 -3.18 -24.10
C GLN A 35 8.12 -1.70 -23.74
N LEU A 36 7.10 -1.05 -24.30
CA LEU A 36 6.67 0.28 -23.84
C LEU A 36 6.02 0.14 -22.47
N LEU A 37 6.54 0.90 -21.49
CA LEU A 37 5.94 1.00 -20.16
C LEU A 37 5.00 2.19 -20.07
N LYS A 38 5.42 3.35 -20.61
CA LYS A 38 4.61 4.58 -20.59
C LYS A 38 5.00 5.52 -21.73
N ALA A 39 4.04 5.99 -22.50
CA ALA A 39 4.26 7.05 -23.50
C ALA A 39 4.13 8.44 -22.87
N ASN A 40 4.85 9.43 -23.42
CA ASN A 40 4.80 10.83 -22.98
C ASN A 40 4.98 11.02 -21.46
N ALA A 41 5.85 10.20 -20.86
CA ALA A 41 6.24 10.35 -19.48
C ALA A 41 7.07 11.61 -19.28
N TRP A 42 7.13 12.09 -18.04
CA TRP A 42 8.03 13.15 -17.66
C TRP A 42 8.52 12.97 -16.23
N LEU A 43 9.72 13.47 -15.94
CA LEU A 43 10.28 13.55 -14.60
C LEU A 43 11.02 14.88 -14.42
N PRO A 44 11.06 15.44 -13.20
CA PRO A 44 12.08 16.41 -12.83
C PRO A 44 13.47 15.87 -13.17
N ARG A 45 14.32 16.71 -13.79
CA ARG A 45 15.61 16.31 -14.36
C ARG A 45 16.52 15.61 -13.34
N HIS A 46 16.55 16.07 -12.10
CA HIS A 46 17.36 15.45 -11.06
C HIS A 46 16.95 13.99 -10.75
N TYR A 47 15.65 13.65 -10.78
CA TYR A 47 15.20 12.26 -10.61
C TYR A 47 15.53 11.40 -11.83
N PHE A 48 15.39 11.96 -13.03
CA PHE A 48 15.78 11.31 -14.27
C PHE A 48 17.28 10.98 -14.26
N ASP A 49 18.11 11.95 -13.89
CA ASP A 49 19.56 11.79 -13.78
C ASP A 49 19.94 10.78 -12.70
N TYR A 50 19.23 10.75 -11.57
CA TYR A 50 19.45 9.74 -10.53
C TYR A 50 19.22 8.31 -11.05
N LEU A 51 18.18 8.08 -11.85
CA LEU A 51 17.93 6.78 -12.49
C LEU A 51 19.08 6.39 -13.43
N LEU A 52 19.64 7.35 -14.17
CA LEU A 52 20.82 7.13 -15.02
C LEU A 52 22.05 6.75 -14.18
N TYR A 53 22.32 7.50 -13.11
CA TYR A 53 23.46 7.24 -12.21
C TYR A 53 23.36 5.90 -11.48
N SER A 54 22.15 5.45 -11.14
CA SER A 54 21.92 4.13 -10.54
C SER A 54 22.21 2.96 -11.50
N GLY A 55 22.44 3.25 -12.79
CA GLY A 55 22.70 2.23 -13.81
C GLY A 55 21.48 1.39 -14.17
N VAL A 56 20.27 1.83 -13.82
CA VAL A 56 19.03 1.16 -14.25
C VAL A 56 18.41 1.76 -15.50
N LEU A 57 18.78 2.99 -15.85
CA LEU A 57 18.24 3.72 -16.99
C LEU A 57 19.33 3.93 -18.05
N GLU A 58 18.99 3.61 -19.29
CA GLU A 58 19.71 4.02 -20.49
C GLU A 58 18.90 5.11 -21.21
N VAL A 59 19.59 5.99 -21.94
CA VAL A 59 18.97 7.12 -22.64
C VAL A 59 19.22 6.98 -24.13
N ASP A 60 18.14 7.05 -24.90
CA ASP A 60 18.14 7.18 -26.35
C ASP A 60 17.64 8.59 -26.69
N SER A 61 18.53 9.39 -27.25
CA SER A 61 18.24 10.77 -27.61
C SER A 61 18.99 11.13 -28.88
N GLY A 62 18.38 11.97 -29.73
CA GLY A 62 18.98 12.39 -31.01
C GLY A 62 20.31 13.16 -30.86
N GLN A 63 20.62 13.61 -29.65
CA GLN A 63 21.91 14.17 -29.25
C GLN A 63 22.36 13.55 -27.92
N PRO A 64 23.67 13.47 -27.63
CA PRO A 64 24.17 12.90 -26.38
C PRO A 64 23.56 13.58 -25.15
N TYR A 65 22.92 12.80 -24.28
CA TYR A 65 22.35 13.32 -23.04
C TYR A 65 23.46 13.53 -22.00
N VAL A 66 23.53 14.73 -21.41
CA VAL A 66 24.50 15.07 -20.35
C VAL A 66 23.76 15.24 -19.02
N PRO A 67 23.93 14.31 -18.06
CA PRO A 67 23.27 14.40 -16.76
C PRO A 67 23.86 15.53 -15.91
N ALA A 68 23.02 16.20 -15.13
CA ALA A 68 23.45 17.14 -14.10
C ALA A 68 24.00 16.36 -12.89
N PRO A 69 24.82 16.98 -12.00
CA PRO A 69 25.37 16.30 -10.83
C PRO A 69 24.30 15.57 -10.00
N ALA A 70 24.61 14.34 -9.59
CA ALA A 70 23.70 13.48 -8.86
C ALA A 70 23.19 14.16 -7.57
N GLN A 71 21.88 14.20 -7.40
CA GLN A 71 21.23 14.59 -6.15
C GLN A 71 20.61 13.36 -5.50
N PRO A 72 20.54 13.27 -4.15
CA PRO A 72 19.86 12.18 -3.49
C PRO A 72 18.41 12.09 -3.96
N ALA A 73 17.99 10.90 -4.34
CA ALA A 73 16.60 10.57 -4.56
C ALA A 73 16.28 9.26 -3.88
N ALA A 74 15.09 9.19 -3.33
CA ALA A 74 14.45 7.97 -2.91
C ALA A 74 13.39 7.62 -3.95
N ILE A 75 13.27 6.32 -4.24
CA ILE A 75 12.31 5.79 -5.21
C ILE A 75 11.39 4.82 -4.49
N GLY A 76 10.10 4.98 -4.72
CA GLY A 76 9.07 4.05 -4.25
C GLY A 76 8.48 3.31 -5.44
N MET A 77 8.33 1.99 -5.32
CA MET A 77 7.61 1.15 -6.29
C MET A 77 6.29 0.71 -5.66
N ASN A 78 5.22 1.44 -5.98
CA ASN A 78 3.91 1.29 -5.40
C ASN A 78 3.08 0.24 -6.16
N ILE A 79 2.94 -0.96 -5.61
CA ILE A 79 2.23 -2.07 -6.26
C ILE A 79 0.71 -1.83 -6.24
N ARG A 80 0.10 -1.80 -7.43
CA ARG A 80 -1.35 -1.77 -7.67
C ARG A 80 -1.93 -3.18 -7.86
N SER A 81 -1.22 -4.05 -8.59
CA SER A 81 -1.61 -5.44 -8.85
C SER A 81 -0.38 -6.36 -8.82
N LEU A 82 -0.54 -7.60 -8.38
CA LEU A 82 0.48 -8.64 -8.25
C LEU A 82 -0.04 -9.91 -8.93
N GLY A 83 0.85 -10.62 -9.59
CA GLY A 83 0.56 -11.81 -10.38
C GLY A 83 1.79 -12.14 -11.23
N SER A 84 1.61 -12.84 -12.36
CA SER A 84 2.70 -12.99 -13.35
C SER A 84 3.17 -11.65 -13.91
N THR A 85 2.28 -10.66 -13.93
CA THR A 85 2.56 -9.26 -14.26
C THR A 85 2.20 -8.40 -13.06
N VAL A 86 3.16 -7.60 -12.62
CA VAL A 86 2.98 -6.61 -11.55
C VAL A 86 2.62 -5.28 -12.18
N VAL A 87 1.51 -4.68 -11.74
CA VAL A 87 1.12 -3.31 -12.10
C VAL A 87 1.51 -2.41 -10.94
N PHE A 88 2.22 -1.33 -11.20
CA PHE A 88 2.78 -0.47 -10.15
C PHE A 88 2.95 0.97 -10.63
N ASP A 89 3.12 1.88 -9.68
CA ASP A 89 3.59 3.25 -9.92
C ASP A 89 5.02 3.41 -9.38
N MET A 90 5.81 4.26 -10.00
CA MET A 90 7.03 4.77 -9.37
C MET A 90 6.76 6.16 -8.81
N CYS A 91 7.16 6.40 -7.56
CA CYS A 91 7.16 7.73 -6.97
C CYS A 91 8.57 8.14 -6.55
N PHE A 92 8.81 9.45 -6.53
CA PHE A 92 10.15 10.02 -6.33
C PHE A 92 10.11 11.12 -5.28
N SER A 93 11.14 11.18 -4.44
CA SER A 93 11.31 12.21 -3.42
C SER A 93 12.80 12.43 -3.14
N PRO A 94 13.26 13.61 -2.68
CA PRO A 94 14.67 13.81 -2.36
C PRO A 94 15.03 13.14 -1.02
N GLN A 95 14.01 12.78 -0.22
CA GLN A 95 14.17 12.07 1.05
C GLN A 95 13.20 10.89 1.17
N THR A 96 13.72 9.75 1.63
CA THR A 96 13.00 8.48 1.75
C THR A 96 11.71 8.57 2.55
N TYR A 97 11.71 9.32 3.66
CA TYR A 97 10.54 9.43 4.53
C TYR A 97 9.33 10.15 3.89
N LYS A 98 9.52 10.85 2.77
CA LYS A 98 8.43 11.56 2.06
C LYS A 98 7.78 10.74 0.94
N LEU A 99 8.41 9.65 0.47
CA LEU A 99 8.02 8.86 -0.72
C LEU A 99 6.53 8.49 -0.80
N TRP A 100 5.86 8.38 0.35
CA TRP A 100 4.49 7.91 0.44
C TRP A 100 3.49 8.95 0.91
N GLN A 101 3.98 10.08 1.40
CA GLN A 101 3.16 11.15 1.99
C GLN A 101 3.12 12.38 1.08
N LYS A 102 4.27 12.71 0.48
CA LYS A 102 4.47 13.92 -0.30
C LYS A 102 5.61 13.69 -1.29
N ALA A 103 5.43 12.73 -2.20
CA ALA A 103 6.36 12.55 -3.30
C ALA A 103 6.22 13.69 -4.31
N ASP A 104 7.34 14.02 -4.95
CA ASP A 104 7.47 15.20 -5.81
C ASP A 104 7.18 14.87 -7.27
N ALA A 105 7.34 13.60 -7.67
CA ALA A 105 7.10 13.13 -9.03
C ALA A 105 6.62 11.68 -9.06
N PHE A 106 5.96 11.32 -10.16
CA PHE A 106 5.33 10.02 -10.36
C PHE A 106 5.45 9.52 -11.80
N LEU A 107 5.61 8.21 -11.95
CA LEU A 107 5.38 7.46 -13.19
C LEU A 107 4.34 6.39 -12.91
N ASP A 108 3.09 6.67 -13.24
CA ASP A 108 1.96 5.79 -12.88
C ASP A 108 1.63 4.78 -13.98
N ASP A 109 0.87 3.73 -13.62
CA ASP A 109 0.32 2.72 -14.52
C ASP A 109 1.40 1.94 -15.31
N LEU A 110 2.50 1.62 -14.66
CA LEU A 110 3.55 0.77 -15.22
C LEU A 110 3.20 -0.70 -15.03
N SER A 111 3.69 -1.56 -15.91
CA SER A 111 3.54 -3.00 -15.78
C SER A 111 4.78 -3.75 -16.23
N LEU A 112 5.19 -4.74 -15.44
CA LEU A 112 6.35 -5.60 -15.69
C LEU A 112 6.02 -7.03 -15.30
N ALA A 113 6.74 -8.00 -15.87
CA ALA A 113 6.77 -9.35 -15.29
C ALA A 113 7.28 -9.30 -13.85
N ALA A 114 6.81 -10.18 -12.98
CA ALA A 114 7.09 -10.12 -11.54
C ALA A 114 8.58 -10.23 -11.19
N ASP A 115 9.29 -11.14 -11.86
CA ASP A 115 10.74 -11.32 -11.75
C ASP A 115 11.51 -10.06 -12.19
N VAL A 116 11.08 -9.46 -13.30
CA VAL A 116 11.67 -8.21 -13.81
C VAL A 116 11.40 -7.05 -12.86
N PHE A 117 10.19 -6.96 -12.30
CA PHE A 117 9.85 -5.95 -11.30
C PHE A 117 10.75 -6.05 -10.06
N GLU A 118 10.91 -7.26 -9.51
CA GLU A 118 11.77 -7.51 -8.35
C GLU A 118 13.23 -7.11 -8.60
N GLU A 119 13.76 -7.42 -9.79
CA GLU A 119 15.11 -7.01 -10.22
C GLU A 119 15.27 -5.48 -10.21
N TYR A 120 14.28 -4.73 -10.69
CA TYR A 120 14.33 -3.27 -10.64
C TYR A 120 14.19 -2.71 -9.23
N VAL A 121 13.31 -3.28 -8.40
CA VAL A 121 13.19 -2.92 -6.98
C VAL A 121 14.55 -3.05 -6.31
N TYR A 122 15.22 -4.20 -6.51
CA TYR A 122 16.53 -4.48 -5.94
C TYR A 122 17.60 -3.51 -6.43
N ARG A 123 17.74 -3.33 -7.76
CA ARG A 123 18.78 -2.47 -8.35
C ARG A 123 18.61 -0.99 -8.02
N LEU A 124 17.37 -0.54 -7.86
CA LEU A 124 17.07 0.83 -7.46
C LEU A 124 17.21 1.06 -5.94
N GLY A 125 17.31 -0.01 -5.14
CA GLY A 125 17.08 0.08 -3.70
C GLY A 125 15.72 0.70 -3.39
N ALA A 126 14.73 0.45 -4.26
CA ALA A 126 13.43 1.10 -4.16
C ALA A 126 12.61 0.49 -3.02
N ILE A 127 11.87 1.34 -2.31
CA ILE A 127 10.94 0.86 -1.30
C ILE A 127 9.68 0.37 -2.02
N SER A 128 9.34 -0.91 -1.87
CA SER A 128 8.08 -1.44 -2.36
C SER A 128 6.97 -1.26 -1.32
N ARG A 129 5.79 -0.78 -1.75
CA ARG A 129 4.59 -0.62 -0.90
C ARG A 129 3.36 -1.16 -1.62
N PHE A 130 2.47 -1.84 -0.89
CA PHE A 130 1.17 -2.29 -1.39
C PHE A 130 0.09 -1.26 -1.05
N ARG A 131 -0.49 -0.56 -2.04
CA ARG A 131 -1.55 0.43 -1.77
C ARG A 131 -2.96 -0.12 -1.97
N HIS A 132 -3.13 -1.09 -2.88
CA HIS A 132 -4.45 -1.59 -3.27
C HIS A 132 -4.55 -3.12 -3.44
N LEU A 133 -3.43 -3.84 -3.34
CA LEU A 133 -3.46 -5.29 -3.41
C LEU A 133 -4.29 -5.87 -2.26
N GLY A 134 -5.22 -6.75 -2.61
CA GLY A 134 -6.12 -7.41 -1.66
C GLY A 134 -7.30 -6.56 -1.21
N ARG A 135 -7.53 -5.35 -1.74
CA ARG A 135 -8.79 -4.63 -1.47
C ARG A 135 -9.95 -5.37 -2.12
N VAL A 136 -10.91 -5.79 -1.31
CA VAL A 136 -12.17 -6.38 -1.74
C VAL A 136 -13.26 -5.40 -1.34
N ASP A 137 -13.88 -4.74 -2.32
CA ASP A 137 -14.94 -3.74 -2.06
C ASP A 137 -16.36 -4.33 -2.13
N ASP A 138 -16.51 -5.48 -2.78
CA ASP A 138 -17.79 -6.16 -2.96
C ASP A 138 -18.02 -7.19 -1.84
N PRO A 139 -19.04 -7.02 -0.99
CA PRO A 139 -19.36 -7.98 0.08
C PRO A 139 -19.69 -9.39 -0.43
N VAL A 140 -20.23 -9.54 -1.64
CA VAL A 140 -20.58 -10.86 -2.20
C VAL A 140 -19.30 -11.62 -2.55
N VAL A 141 -18.33 -10.94 -3.15
CA VAL A 141 -17.01 -11.52 -3.44
C VAL A 141 -16.29 -11.86 -2.13
N ALA A 142 -16.34 -10.96 -1.15
CA ALA A 142 -15.73 -11.21 0.16
C ALA A 142 -16.32 -12.46 0.83
N ALA A 143 -17.66 -12.57 0.88
CA ALA A 143 -18.36 -13.72 1.45
C ALA A 143 -17.96 -15.05 0.78
N GLN A 144 -17.76 -15.07 -0.54
CA GLN A 144 -17.30 -16.26 -1.27
C GLN A 144 -15.85 -16.63 -0.93
N LEU A 145 -14.98 -15.65 -0.71
CA LEU A 145 -13.58 -15.87 -0.33
C LEU A 145 -13.42 -16.31 1.13
N GLY A 146 -14.41 -16.00 1.98
CA GLY A 146 -14.38 -16.28 3.41
C GLY A 146 -13.37 -15.41 4.19
N GLU A 147 -13.38 -15.54 5.51
CA GLU A 147 -12.36 -14.91 6.35
C GLU A 147 -10.97 -15.51 6.08
N ASN A 148 -9.98 -14.63 5.94
CA ASN A 148 -8.59 -15.00 5.68
C ASN A 148 -7.64 -13.96 6.27
N ASP A 149 -6.38 -13.97 5.88
CA ASP A 149 -5.39 -13.01 6.34
C ASP A 149 -5.67 -11.57 5.90
N MET A 150 -6.53 -11.36 4.90
CA MET A 150 -6.89 -10.06 4.34
C MET A 150 -8.37 -9.71 4.49
N ILE A 151 -9.22 -10.63 4.94
CA ILE A 151 -10.67 -10.46 5.09
C ILE A 151 -11.10 -10.84 6.51
N GLU A 152 -11.84 -9.95 7.16
CA GLU A 152 -12.48 -10.16 8.45
C GLU A 152 -13.97 -9.80 8.36
N PHE A 153 -14.82 -10.62 8.97
CA PHE A 153 -16.25 -10.40 9.08
C PHE A 153 -16.63 -10.06 10.51
N LYS A 154 -17.60 -9.18 10.64
CA LYS A 154 -18.30 -8.90 11.89
C LYS A 154 -19.78 -8.77 11.60
N ARG A 155 -20.57 -9.30 12.53
CA ARG A 155 -22.03 -9.33 12.42
C ARG A 155 -22.65 -7.94 12.29
N ASP A 156 -22.16 -6.98 13.08
CA ASP A 156 -22.70 -5.63 13.18
C ASP A 156 -21.66 -4.67 13.80
N PHE A 157 -22.00 -3.39 13.97
CA PHE A 157 -21.12 -2.44 14.64
C PHE A 157 -21.21 -2.53 16.17
N LEU A 158 -22.42 -2.52 16.73
CA LEU A 158 -22.66 -2.28 18.16
C LEU A 158 -22.19 -3.44 19.05
N LEU A 159 -22.40 -4.69 18.64
CA LEU A 159 -21.96 -5.88 19.39
C LEU A 159 -20.50 -6.22 19.12
N SER A 160 -19.94 -5.74 18.01
CA SER A 160 -18.60 -6.12 17.55
C SER A 160 -17.53 -5.07 17.82
N LYS A 161 -17.85 -3.96 18.49
CA LYS A 161 -16.96 -2.83 18.78
C LYS A 161 -15.51 -3.21 19.13
N GLY A 162 -15.31 -4.07 20.12
CA GLY A 162 -13.96 -4.50 20.53
C GLY A 162 -13.24 -5.29 19.44
N GLY A 163 -13.95 -6.17 18.73
CA GLY A 163 -13.41 -6.95 17.61
C GLY A 163 -13.04 -6.09 16.41
N ILE A 164 -13.84 -5.05 16.13
CA ILE A 164 -13.58 -4.08 15.06
C ILE A 164 -12.25 -3.37 15.30
N ILE A 165 -12.02 -2.79 16.48
CA ILE A 165 -10.77 -2.09 16.79
C ILE A 165 -9.59 -3.05 16.74
N LYS A 166 -9.74 -4.25 17.31
CA LYS A 166 -8.70 -5.27 17.29
C LYS A 166 -8.28 -5.61 15.85
N SER A 167 -9.23 -5.77 14.94
CA SER A 167 -8.96 -6.09 13.53
C SER A 167 -8.39 -4.89 12.76
N VAL A 168 -8.89 -3.68 13.00
CA VAL A 168 -8.31 -2.45 12.41
C VAL A 168 -6.84 -2.30 12.82
N VAL A 169 -6.52 -2.45 14.10
CA VAL A 169 -5.14 -2.38 14.61
C VAL A 169 -4.28 -3.51 14.04
N ALA A 170 -4.81 -4.73 13.98
CA ALA A 170 -4.11 -5.89 13.44
C ALA A 170 -3.73 -5.70 11.96
N PHE A 171 -4.66 -5.22 11.15
CA PHE A 171 -4.38 -4.89 9.75
C PHE A 171 -3.33 -3.77 9.69
N ALA A 172 -3.57 -2.61 10.30
CA ALA A 172 -2.64 -1.48 10.26
C ALA A 172 -1.18 -1.86 10.63
N ASN A 173 -0.98 -2.76 11.59
CA ASN A 173 0.36 -3.20 12.01
C ASN A 173 0.99 -4.30 11.15
N SER A 174 0.19 -5.06 10.40
CA SER A 174 0.64 -6.24 9.67
C SER A 174 0.70 -5.97 8.17
N ASN A 175 -0.47 -5.90 7.53
CA ASN A 175 -0.73 -5.78 6.09
C ASN A 175 -2.06 -5.05 5.89
N ASN A 176 -2.41 -4.68 4.66
CA ASN A 176 -3.75 -4.16 4.38
C ASN A 176 -4.84 -5.18 4.77
N GLY A 177 -6.08 -4.75 4.92
CA GLY A 177 -7.19 -5.67 5.17
C GLY A 177 -8.57 -5.07 4.93
N ASN A 178 -9.53 -5.97 4.74
CA ASN A 178 -10.93 -5.66 4.49
C ASN A 178 -11.75 -6.18 5.66
N LEU A 179 -12.42 -5.26 6.36
CA LEU A 179 -13.35 -5.59 7.42
C LEU A 179 -14.76 -5.30 6.91
N PHE A 180 -15.63 -6.30 6.99
CA PHE A 180 -17.05 -6.16 6.63
C PHE A 180 -17.94 -6.26 7.86
N LEU A 181 -18.83 -5.28 8.04
CA LEU A 181 -19.88 -5.31 9.07
C LEU A 181 -21.21 -5.66 8.43
N GLY A 182 -21.95 -6.64 8.97
CA GLY A 182 -23.16 -7.17 8.37
C GLY A 182 -22.97 -8.53 7.67
N ILE A 183 -21.86 -9.22 7.96
CA ILE A 183 -21.58 -10.58 7.49
C ILE A 183 -21.29 -11.46 8.72
N SER A 184 -21.85 -12.66 8.78
CA SER A 184 -21.55 -13.63 9.85
C SER A 184 -20.14 -14.23 9.66
N ASP A 185 -19.63 -14.91 10.70
CA ASP A 185 -18.32 -15.58 10.63
C ASP A 185 -18.31 -16.70 9.56
N GLU A 186 -19.48 -17.25 9.23
CA GLU A 186 -19.69 -18.24 8.16
C GLU A 186 -19.83 -17.63 6.76
N GLY A 187 -19.73 -16.30 6.63
CA GLY A 187 -19.87 -15.60 5.35
C GLY A 187 -21.32 -15.29 4.95
N GLU A 188 -22.31 -15.49 5.84
CA GLU A 188 -23.69 -15.16 5.53
C GLU A 188 -23.91 -13.64 5.58
N ILE A 189 -24.42 -13.06 4.49
CA ILE A 189 -24.79 -11.64 4.44
C ILE A 189 -26.10 -11.45 5.22
N ILE A 190 -26.00 -10.89 6.43
CA ILE A 190 -27.13 -10.64 7.33
C ILE A 190 -27.59 -9.16 7.33
N GLY A 191 -26.64 -8.26 7.10
CA GLY A 191 -26.82 -6.81 7.00
C GLY A 191 -26.92 -6.07 8.34
N VAL A 192 -26.62 -4.76 8.29
CA VAL A 192 -26.68 -3.82 9.42
C VAL A 192 -27.96 -2.98 9.44
N ASN A 193 -29.01 -3.43 8.74
CA ASN A 193 -30.26 -2.70 8.57
C ASN A 193 -30.93 -2.29 9.90
N HIS A 194 -30.80 -3.15 10.93
CA HIS A 194 -31.35 -2.89 12.26
C HIS A 194 -30.67 -1.69 12.94
N GLU A 195 -29.35 -1.57 12.80
CA GLU A 195 -28.60 -0.43 13.33
C GLU A 195 -28.87 0.83 12.49
N LEU A 196 -28.94 0.71 11.16
CA LEU A 196 -29.34 1.84 10.31
C LEU A 196 -30.69 2.42 10.73
N LYS A 197 -31.68 1.58 11.06
CA LYS A 197 -32.97 2.03 11.62
C LYS A 197 -32.81 2.74 12.97
N GLN A 198 -31.94 2.24 13.85
CA GLN A 198 -31.69 2.84 15.15
C GLN A 198 -31.01 4.22 15.04
N TYR A 199 -30.09 4.39 14.10
CA TYR A 199 -29.42 5.68 13.84
C TYR A 199 -30.30 6.65 13.02
N GLY A 200 -31.26 6.12 12.27
CA GLY A 200 -32.21 6.88 11.44
C GLY A 200 -31.61 7.50 10.17
N ASP A 201 -30.28 7.47 10.03
CA ASP A 201 -29.53 8.10 8.97
C ASP A 201 -28.23 7.30 8.71
N PRO A 202 -28.01 6.78 7.49
CA PRO A 202 -26.79 6.09 7.11
C PRO A 202 -25.51 6.90 7.36
N ASP A 203 -25.53 8.21 7.16
CA ASP A 203 -24.33 9.04 7.33
C ASP A 203 -23.98 9.18 8.81
N LYS A 204 -24.98 9.29 9.70
CA LYS A 204 -24.76 9.27 11.16
C LYS A 204 -24.19 7.93 11.63
N TYR A 205 -24.63 6.84 11.03
CA TYR A 205 -24.12 5.51 11.34
C TYR A 205 -22.65 5.36 10.91
N LEU A 206 -22.31 5.76 9.68
CA LEU A 206 -20.92 5.76 9.21
C LEU A 206 -20.03 6.72 10.02
N LEU A 207 -20.54 7.88 10.41
CA LEU A 207 -19.84 8.83 11.27
C LEU A 207 -19.57 8.22 12.66
N ALA A 208 -20.53 7.49 13.24
CA ALA A 208 -20.34 6.83 14.52
C ALA A 208 -19.26 5.74 14.47
N ILE A 209 -19.19 4.96 13.39
CA ILE A 209 -18.11 3.99 13.15
C ILE A 209 -16.77 4.71 13.03
N THR A 210 -16.72 5.76 12.21
CA THR A 210 -15.52 6.59 11.98
C THR A 210 -14.97 7.15 13.29
N GLN A 211 -15.82 7.81 14.07
CA GLN A 211 -15.45 8.39 15.36
C GLN A 211 -14.99 7.31 16.34
N TYR A 212 -15.68 6.18 16.38
CA TYR A 212 -15.31 5.08 17.26
C TYR A 212 -13.91 4.50 16.94
N ILE A 213 -13.59 4.32 15.66
CA ILE A 213 -12.26 3.90 15.23
C ILE A 213 -11.21 4.95 15.61
N GLN A 214 -11.49 6.22 15.38
CA GLN A 214 -10.61 7.33 15.74
C GLN A 214 -10.34 7.40 17.25
N ASP A 215 -11.38 7.29 18.07
CA ASP A 215 -11.28 7.40 19.54
C ASP A 215 -10.60 6.19 20.18
N LYS A 216 -10.67 5.03 19.52
CA LYS A 216 -10.13 3.77 20.05
C LYS A 216 -8.83 3.34 19.40
N THR A 217 -8.19 4.20 18.61
CA THR A 217 -6.86 3.95 18.06
C THR A 217 -5.90 5.10 18.36
N THR A 218 -4.63 4.78 18.58
CA THR A 218 -3.58 5.77 18.87
C THR A 218 -2.20 5.28 18.40
N PRO A 219 -1.39 6.11 17.73
CA PRO A 219 -1.70 7.44 17.22
C PRO A 219 -2.80 7.41 16.15
N PHE A 220 -3.20 8.58 15.64
CA PHE A 220 -4.20 8.66 14.57
C PHE A 220 -3.78 7.79 13.37
N LEU A 221 -4.70 6.99 12.86
CA LEU A 221 -4.46 6.11 11.71
C LEU A 221 -4.07 6.93 10.48
N SER A 222 -2.86 6.70 9.95
CA SER A 222 -2.36 7.34 8.74
C SER A 222 -1.83 6.29 7.76
N PRO A 223 -2.50 6.07 6.61
CA PRO A 223 -3.75 6.71 6.20
C PRO A 223 -4.97 6.19 6.99
N PHE A 224 -6.04 7.00 7.06
CA PHE A 224 -7.26 6.63 7.76
C PHE A 224 -8.08 5.58 6.96
N PRO A 225 -8.76 4.62 7.61
CA PRO A 225 -9.54 3.60 6.92
C PRO A 225 -10.61 4.17 5.98
N LYS A 226 -10.77 3.55 4.81
CA LYS A 226 -11.85 3.91 3.86
C LYS A 226 -13.10 3.15 4.25
N ILE A 227 -14.13 3.87 4.67
CA ILE A 227 -15.39 3.30 5.16
C ILE A 227 -16.48 3.61 4.15
N SER A 228 -17.26 2.61 3.74
CA SER A 228 -18.38 2.80 2.81
C SER A 228 -19.53 1.85 3.13
N LEU A 229 -20.75 2.27 2.83
CA LEU A 229 -21.94 1.43 2.93
C LEU A 229 -22.26 0.81 1.55
N LYS A 230 -22.39 -0.50 1.50
CA LYS A 230 -22.70 -1.29 0.31
C LYS A 230 -24.09 -1.91 0.46
N LYS A 231 -24.91 -1.82 -0.58
CA LYS A 231 -26.21 -2.48 -0.62
C LYS A 231 -26.08 -3.80 -1.36
N VAL A 232 -26.49 -4.89 -0.72
CA VAL A 232 -26.56 -6.23 -1.31
C VAL A 232 -28.00 -6.71 -1.17
N GLN A 233 -28.72 -6.80 -2.28
CA GLN A 233 -30.16 -7.05 -2.28
C GLN A 233 -30.92 -6.02 -1.41
N ASP A 234 -31.62 -6.47 -0.38
CA ASP A 234 -32.34 -5.66 0.61
C ASP A 234 -31.52 -5.37 1.88
N LYS A 235 -30.28 -5.88 1.95
CA LYS A 235 -29.38 -5.75 3.09
C LYS A 235 -28.30 -4.70 2.85
N TYR A 236 -27.83 -4.08 3.92
CA TYR A 236 -26.71 -3.13 3.90
C TYR A 236 -25.51 -3.72 4.63
N VAL A 237 -24.32 -3.60 4.07
CA VAL A 237 -23.04 -4.07 4.63
C VAL A 237 -22.07 -2.89 4.66
N VAL A 238 -21.36 -2.69 5.77
CA VAL A 238 -20.27 -1.70 5.82
C VAL A 238 -18.99 -2.38 5.36
N ALA A 239 -18.31 -1.79 4.37
CA ALA A 239 -16.97 -2.20 3.94
C ALA A 239 -15.95 -1.18 4.47
N ILE A 240 -14.96 -1.68 5.22
CA ILE A 240 -13.89 -0.90 5.83
C ILE A 240 -12.56 -1.43 5.29
N PHE A 241 -11.88 -0.64 4.47
CA PHE A 241 -10.54 -0.96 4.00
C PHE A 241 -9.50 -0.26 4.87
N VAL A 242 -8.66 -1.06 5.52
CA VAL A 242 -7.57 -0.61 6.39
C VAL A 242 -6.26 -0.79 5.64
N GLU A 243 -5.57 0.30 5.37
CA GLU A 243 -4.22 0.25 4.80
C GLU A 243 -3.19 0.03 5.92
N VAL A 244 -2.08 -0.60 5.57
CA VAL A 244 -0.94 -0.75 6.47
C VAL A 244 -0.43 0.63 6.89
N GLY A 245 -0.27 0.80 8.19
CA GLY A 245 0.15 2.05 8.81
C GLY A 245 1.64 2.33 8.62
N SER A 246 1.99 3.62 8.62
CA SER A 246 3.39 4.07 8.64
C SER A 246 4.01 4.08 10.04
N GLU A 247 3.21 3.84 11.08
CA GLU A 247 3.66 3.78 12.47
C GLU A 247 3.00 2.60 13.18
N LEU A 248 3.52 2.22 14.35
CA LEU A 248 2.84 1.27 15.22
C LEU A 248 1.54 1.90 15.73
N VAL A 249 0.43 1.20 15.51
CA VAL A 249 -0.89 1.60 16.01
C VAL A 249 -1.26 0.75 17.21
N CYS A 250 -1.78 1.38 18.25
CA CYS A 250 -2.37 0.73 19.41
C CYS A 250 -3.90 0.87 19.38
N GLY A 251 -4.60 -0.16 19.81
CA GLY A 251 -6.00 -0.06 20.19
C GLY A 251 -6.13 0.34 21.65
N LEU A 252 -7.26 0.95 22.02
CA LEU A 252 -7.63 1.22 23.40
C LEU A 252 -8.73 0.25 23.84
N ASP A 253 -8.53 -0.41 24.97
CA ASP A 253 -9.54 -1.31 25.52
C ASP A 253 -10.67 -0.52 26.24
N LYS A 254 -11.49 -1.23 27.04
CA LYS A 254 -12.58 -0.63 27.80
C LYS A 254 -12.09 0.27 28.95
N ASN A 255 -10.90 0.03 29.48
CA ASN A 255 -10.28 0.80 30.55
C ASN A 255 -9.45 1.97 30.01
N GLY A 256 -9.19 1.98 28.69
CA GLY A 256 -8.29 2.94 28.05
C GLY A 256 -6.85 2.46 27.98
N ASP A 257 -6.59 1.21 28.35
CA ASP A 257 -5.25 0.62 28.26
C ASP A 257 -4.92 0.32 26.79
N LYS A 258 -3.66 0.64 26.42
CA LYS A 258 -3.15 0.42 25.08
C LYS A 258 -2.84 -1.07 24.88
N TYR A 259 -3.24 -1.60 23.73
CA TYR A 259 -2.81 -2.90 23.26
C TYR A 259 -2.34 -2.86 21.80
N VAL A 260 -1.40 -3.74 21.48
CA VAL A 260 -0.94 -3.97 20.11
C VAL A 260 -1.59 -5.25 19.59
N ALA A 261 -2.05 -5.23 18.35
CA ALA A 261 -2.52 -6.42 17.66
C ALA A 261 -1.85 -6.56 16.30
N ILE A 262 -1.72 -7.81 15.86
CA ILE A 262 -1.24 -8.20 14.52
C ILE A 262 -2.17 -9.24 13.91
N ARG A 263 -2.08 -9.41 12.60
CA ARG A 263 -2.78 -10.46 11.86
C ARG A 263 -1.89 -11.69 11.78
N THR A 264 -2.44 -12.85 12.12
CA THR A 264 -1.78 -14.15 12.02
C THR A 264 -2.77 -15.12 11.39
N ASN A 265 -2.52 -15.48 10.13
CA ASN A 265 -3.50 -16.16 9.29
C ASN A 265 -4.84 -15.40 9.35
N ASN A 266 -5.96 -16.10 9.57
CA ASN A 266 -7.27 -15.49 9.67
C ASN A 266 -7.63 -14.96 11.07
N ARG A 267 -6.66 -14.60 11.93
CA ARG A 267 -6.95 -14.09 13.27
C ARG A 267 -6.19 -12.81 13.62
N SER A 268 -6.88 -11.92 14.31
CA SER A 268 -6.29 -10.75 14.96
C SER A 268 -5.82 -11.16 16.35
N VAL A 269 -4.52 -11.11 16.60
CA VAL A 269 -3.88 -11.59 17.85
C VAL A 269 -3.28 -10.40 18.59
N ILE A 270 -3.53 -10.32 19.91
CA ILE A 270 -2.91 -9.29 20.76
C ILE A 270 -1.48 -9.72 21.05
N VAL A 271 -0.53 -8.83 20.75
CA VAL A 271 0.89 -9.03 21.06
C VAL A 271 1.16 -8.46 22.44
N LYS A 272 1.71 -9.30 23.32
CA LYS A 272 2.10 -8.90 24.69
C LYS A 272 3.61 -8.86 24.89
N ASP A 273 4.35 -9.58 24.05
CA ASP A 273 5.80 -9.63 24.16
C ASP A 273 6.42 -8.29 23.74
N PRO A 274 7.14 -7.59 24.63
CA PRO A 274 7.73 -6.29 24.32
C PRO A 274 8.77 -6.35 23.19
N HIS A 275 9.45 -7.48 23.00
CA HIS A 275 10.39 -7.64 21.88
C HIS A 275 9.66 -7.62 20.55
N GLN A 276 8.62 -8.44 20.41
CA GLN A 276 7.79 -8.46 19.20
C GLN A 276 7.09 -7.11 18.94
N ILE A 277 6.65 -6.38 19.98
CA ILE A 277 6.14 -5.00 19.83
C ILE A 277 7.23 -4.06 19.30
N GLY A 278 8.44 -4.17 19.83
CA GLY A 278 9.60 -3.43 19.36
C GLY A 278 9.88 -3.68 17.89
N GLU A 279 9.89 -4.94 17.45
CA GLU A 279 10.08 -5.31 16.05
C GLU A 279 9.05 -4.67 15.14
N ILE A 280 7.77 -4.70 15.51
CA ILE A 280 6.69 -4.07 14.73
C ILE A 280 6.91 -2.56 14.66
N TYR A 281 7.24 -1.91 15.78
CA TYR A 281 7.50 -0.48 15.82
C TYR A 281 8.65 -0.08 14.88
N VAL A 282 9.79 -0.78 14.97
CA VAL A 282 10.96 -0.50 14.13
C VAL A 282 10.60 -0.77 12.66
N LYS A 283 9.94 -1.88 12.37
CA LYS A 283 9.48 -2.22 11.01
C LYS A 283 8.56 -1.17 10.41
N ARG A 284 7.63 -0.58 11.18
CA ARG A 284 6.72 0.46 10.70
C ARG A 284 7.44 1.79 10.50
N LYS A 285 8.27 2.18 11.48
CA LYS A 285 8.92 3.49 11.50
C LYS A 285 10.10 3.60 10.54
N LEU A 286 10.92 2.56 10.45
CA LEU A 286 12.13 2.53 9.62
C LEU A 286 11.96 1.70 8.34
N GLY A 287 10.94 0.86 8.26
CA GLY A 287 10.81 -0.13 7.19
C GLY A 287 11.62 -1.40 7.47
N SER A 288 11.13 -2.54 6.99
CA SER A 288 11.72 -3.88 7.25
C SER A 288 13.21 -3.98 6.88
N GLU A 289 13.61 -3.33 5.79
CA GLU A 289 14.97 -3.45 5.25
C GLU A 289 15.99 -2.63 6.06
N ILE A 290 15.67 -1.39 6.40
CA ILE A 290 16.55 -0.54 7.24
C ILE A 290 16.74 -1.18 8.61
N SER A 291 15.66 -1.71 9.17
CA SER A 291 15.67 -2.40 10.47
C SER A 291 16.63 -3.60 10.47
N ARG A 292 16.58 -4.45 9.42
CA ARG A 292 17.48 -5.60 9.28
C ARG A 292 18.93 -5.17 9.06
N ARG A 293 19.18 -4.14 8.23
CA ARG A 293 20.54 -3.60 8.00
C ARG A 293 21.18 -3.05 9.28
N LEU A 294 20.38 -2.53 10.20
CA LEU A 294 20.83 -2.01 11.50
C LEU A 294 20.89 -3.08 12.61
N GLY A 295 20.54 -4.35 12.32
CA GLY A 295 20.51 -5.43 13.31
C GLY A 295 19.42 -5.28 14.37
N LEU A 296 18.32 -4.59 14.03
CA LEU A 296 17.18 -4.33 14.93
C LEU A 296 16.04 -5.36 14.77
N LEU A 297 16.17 -6.26 13.78
CA LEU A 297 15.28 -7.39 13.46
C LEU A 297 16.13 -8.60 13.09
#